data_AF-A0A843GVJ8-F1
#
_entry.id   AF-A0A843GVJ8-F1
#
_cell.length_a   1.000
_cell.length_b   1.000
_cell.length_c   1.000
_cell.angle_alpha   90.00
_cell.angle_beta   90.00
_cell.angle_gamma   90.00
#
_symmetry.space_group_name_H-M   'P 1'
#
loop_
_entity.id
_entity.type
_entity.pdbx_description
1 polymer ?
#
loop_
_entity_poly.entity_id
_entity_poly.type
_entity_poly.pdbx_seq_one_letter_code
_entity_poly.pdbx_strand_id
1 'polypeptide(L)'
;ADKKRTPVEWAFEYLWDKPLVTSVFSGMSNMDQVKQNIAIAENCDVNSMSEHDRQILKDVTQVYKSREEIPCTGCRYCMPCHNKVDIPHCFKQYNIAKSLDYIDKTAAPYFWLVNKDERADSCTFCGECNIQCPQGIDIPAEMEKVFDFFHDEEYH
;
A
#
# COMPACT_ATOMS: atom_id res chain seq x y z
N ALA A 1 -24.66 1.17 -1.48
CA ALA A 1 -24.68 -0.30 -1.44
C ALA A 1 -26.09 -0.76 -1.14
N ASP A 2 -26.52 -1.83 -1.78
CA ASP A 2 -27.91 -2.30 -1.70
C ASP A 2 -28.21 -3.01 -0.37
N LYS A 3 -27.15 -3.57 0.24
CA LYS A 3 -27.16 -4.19 1.57
C LYS A 3 -26.14 -3.46 2.46
N LYS A 4 -26.52 -3.20 3.71
CA LYS A 4 -25.60 -2.67 4.72
C LYS A 4 -24.66 -3.79 5.17
N ARG A 5 -23.37 -3.51 5.12
CA ARG A 5 -22.29 -4.46 5.47
C ARG A 5 -21.23 -3.78 6.31
N THR A 6 -20.60 -4.55 7.17
CA THR A 6 -19.38 -4.18 7.90
C THR A 6 -18.17 -4.21 6.96
N PRO A 7 -17.05 -3.53 7.28
CA PRO A 7 -15.84 -3.58 6.47
C PRO A 7 -15.30 -5.01 6.26
N VAL A 8 -15.43 -5.88 7.27
CA VAL A 8 -15.01 -7.28 7.20
C VAL A 8 -15.89 -8.07 6.23
N GLU A 9 -17.21 -7.87 6.27
CA GLU A 9 -18.14 -8.47 5.30
C GLU A 9 -17.83 -8.04 3.87
N TRP A 10 -17.54 -6.75 3.63
CA TRP A 10 -17.11 -6.29 2.30
C TRP A 10 -15.87 -7.01 1.79
N ALA A 11 -14.86 -7.19 2.66
CA ALA A 11 -13.61 -7.85 2.28
C ALA A 11 -13.83 -9.32 1.91
N PHE A 12 -14.63 -10.04 2.70
CA PHE A 12 -14.95 -11.44 2.45
C PHE A 12 -15.83 -11.63 1.21
N GLU A 13 -16.94 -10.89 1.09
CA GLU A 13 -17.83 -10.96 -0.08
C GLU A 13 -17.03 -10.66 -1.35
N TYR A 14 -16.14 -9.65 -1.36
CA TYR A 14 -15.29 -9.36 -2.53
C TYR A 14 -14.37 -10.51 -2.95
N LEU A 15 -13.80 -11.24 -1.98
CA LEU A 15 -12.90 -12.35 -2.27
C LEU A 15 -13.67 -13.57 -2.77
N TRP A 16 -14.75 -13.95 -2.10
CA TRP A 16 -15.57 -15.11 -2.48
C TRP A 16 -16.46 -14.88 -3.69
N ASP A 17 -16.73 -13.62 -4.04
CA ASP A 17 -17.40 -13.26 -5.29
C ASP A 17 -16.60 -13.68 -6.53
N LYS A 18 -15.29 -13.97 -6.40
CA LYS A 18 -14.42 -14.45 -7.48
C LYS A 18 -14.52 -15.98 -7.61
N PRO A 19 -14.91 -16.53 -8.77
CA PRO A 19 -15.07 -17.98 -8.94
C PRO A 19 -13.82 -18.83 -8.68
N LEU A 20 -12.63 -18.25 -8.83
CA LEU A 20 -11.35 -18.95 -8.68
C LEU A 20 -10.80 -18.93 -7.24
N VAL A 21 -11.47 -18.24 -6.30
CA VAL A 21 -11.04 -18.17 -4.90
C VAL A 21 -11.72 -19.30 -4.12
N THR A 22 -10.94 -20.28 -3.68
CA THR A 22 -11.45 -21.45 -2.94
C THR A 22 -11.23 -21.35 -1.42
N SER A 23 -10.31 -20.52 -0.98
CA SER A 23 -9.96 -20.35 0.43
C SER A 23 -9.55 -18.91 0.71
N VAL A 24 -9.95 -18.38 1.87
CA VAL A 24 -9.62 -17.03 2.33
C VAL A 24 -9.04 -17.14 3.74
N PHE A 25 -7.83 -16.60 3.92
CA PHE A 25 -7.17 -16.54 5.22
C PHE A 25 -7.44 -15.19 5.87
N SER A 26 -8.03 -15.21 7.08
CA SER A 26 -8.23 -14.01 7.89
C SER A 26 -7.38 -14.09 9.15
N GLY A 27 -6.56 -13.06 9.37
CA GLY A 27 -5.94 -12.84 10.68
C GLY A 27 -7.01 -12.44 11.71
N MET A 28 -6.98 -13.05 12.90
CA MET A 28 -7.93 -12.81 13.97
C MET A 28 -7.18 -12.78 15.30
N SER A 29 -7.56 -11.86 16.19
CA SER A 29 -6.90 -11.67 17.49
C SER A 29 -7.80 -12.07 18.67
N ASN A 30 -9.08 -12.33 18.44
CA ASN A 30 -10.03 -12.76 19.46
C ASN A 30 -11.13 -13.67 18.89
N MET A 31 -11.86 -14.35 19.79
CA MET A 31 -12.90 -15.31 19.41
C MET A 31 -14.15 -14.69 18.80
N ASP A 32 -14.45 -13.43 19.06
CA ASP A 32 -15.63 -12.79 18.49
C ASP A 32 -15.43 -12.53 16.99
N GLN A 33 -14.22 -12.17 16.57
CA GLN A 33 -13.83 -12.09 15.16
C GLN A 33 -13.95 -13.46 14.47
N VAL A 34 -13.57 -14.55 15.15
CA VAL A 34 -13.72 -15.92 14.62
C VAL A 34 -15.19 -16.23 14.34
N LYS A 35 -16.07 -16.00 15.33
CA LYS A 35 -17.52 -16.25 15.18
C LYS A 35 -18.12 -15.39 14.08
N GLN A 36 -17.73 -14.12 14.01
CA GLN A 36 -18.17 -13.21 12.96
C GLN A 36 -17.74 -13.73 11.58
N ASN A 37 -16.48 -14.10 11.41
CA ASN A 37 -15.96 -14.59 10.13
C ASN A 37 -16.64 -15.88 9.67
N ILE A 38 -16.95 -16.80 10.60
CA ILE A 38 -17.72 -18.03 10.29
C ILE A 38 -19.12 -17.66 9.79
N ALA A 39 -19.84 -16.79 10.51
CA ALA A 39 -21.18 -16.37 10.11
C ALA A 39 -21.18 -15.68 8.74
N ILE A 40 -20.14 -14.90 8.41
CA ILE A 40 -19.98 -14.29 7.09
C ILE A 40 -19.73 -15.37 6.04
N ALA A 41 -18.82 -16.31 6.31
CA ALA A 41 -18.48 -17.40 5.38
C ALA A 41 -19.68 -18.29 5.03
N GLU A 42 -20.56 -18.55 6.00
CA GLU A 42 -21.79 -19.32 5.78
C GLU A 42 -22.80 -18.61 4.85
N ASN A 43 -22.69 -17.30 4.69
CA ASN A 43 -23.63 -16.47 3.93
C ASN A 43 -23.01 -15.81 2.67
N CYS A 44 -21.75 -16.13 2.34
CA CYS A 44 -21.08 -15.64 1.14
C CYS A 44 -21.09 -16.71 0.05
N ASP A 45 -21.38 -16.30 -1.18
CA ASP A 45 -21.34 -17.18 -2.35
C ASP A 45 -20.72 -16.44 -3.54
N VAL A 46 -20.35 -17.19 -4.58
CA VAL A 46 -19.85 -16.65 -5.84
C VAL A 46 -20.95 -15.81 -6.49
N ASN A 47 -20.60 -14.65 -7.04
CA ASN A 47 -21.54 -13.68 -7.60
C ASN A 47 -22.57 -13.11 -6.60
N SER A 48 -22.27 -13.14 -5.29
CA SER A 48 -23.14 -12.56 -4.26
C SER A 48 -23.19 -11.02 -4.27
N MET A 49 -22.25 -10.37 -4.96
CA MET A 49 -22.21 -8.90 -5.06
C MET A 49 -22.97 -8.38 -6.29
N SER A 50 -23.83 -7.37 -6.07
CA SER A 50 -24.53 -6.66 -7.16
C SER A 50 -23.56 -5.81 -7.99
N GLU A 51 -23.97 -5.39 -9.19
CA GLU A 51 -23.16 -4.48 -10.00
C GLU A 51 -22.93 -3.13 -9.28
N HIS A 52 -23.91 -2.66 -8.51
CA HIS A 52 -23.77 -1.45 -7.71
C HIS A 52 -22.71 -1.63 -6.60
N ASP A 53 -22.67 -2.78 -5.93
CA ASP A 53 -21.65 -3.08 -4.93
C ASP A 53 -20.24 -3.14 -5.58
N ARG A 54 -20.11 -3.73 -6.77
CA ARG A 54 -18.85 -3.75 -7.54
C ARG A 54 -18.42 -2.35 -7.96
N GLN A 55 -19.36 -1.50 -8.35
CA GLN A 55 -19.05 -0.11 -8.71
C GLN A 55 -18.54 0.68 -7.50
N ILE A 56 -19.16 0.52 -6.33
CA ILE A 56 -18.66 1.16 -5.09
C ILE A 56 -17.22 0.73 -4.80
N LEU A 57 -16.91 -0.57 -4.91
CA LEU A 57 -15.54 -1.05 -4.71
C LEU A 57 -14.55 -0.43 -5.70
N LYS A 58 -14.94 -0.28 -6.98
CA LYS A 58 -14.13 0.41 -7.99
C LYS A 58 -13.89 1.87 -7.63
N ASP A 59 -14.93 2.60 -7.24
CA ASP A 59 -14.84 4.02 -6.90
C ASP A 59 -13.94 4.24 -5.69
N VAL A 60 -14.13 3.44 -4.63
CA VAL A 60 -13.28 3.47 -3.44
C VAL A 60 -11.83 3.13 -3.80
N THR A 61 -11.60 2.09 -4.60
CA THR A 61 -10.25 1.71 -5.07
C THR A 61 -9.59 2.86 -5.82
N GLN A 62 -10.34 3.59 -6.65
CA GLN A 62 -9.81 4.71 -7.41
C GLN A 62 -9.40 5.87 -6.49
N VAL A 63 -10.18 6.17 -5.46
CA VAL A 63 -9.85 7.20 -4.46
C VAL A 63 -8.59 6.83 -3.66
N TYR A 64 -8.42 5.54 -3.30
CA TYR A 64 -7.19 5.11 -2.63
C TYR A 64 -5.98 5.21 -3.56
N LYS A 65 -6.12 4.74 -4.81
CA LYS A 65 -5.04 4.82 -5.81
C LYS A 65 -4.67 6.25 -6.18
N SER A 66 -5.60 7.20 -6.11
CA SER A 66 -5.29 8.61 -6.39
C SER A 66 -4.56 9.32 -5.25
N ARG A 67 -4.41 8.68 -4.08
CA ARG A 67 -3.73 9.27 -2.91
C ARG A 67 -2.30 8.78 -2.71
N GLU A 68 -1.93 7.67 -3.34
CA GLU A 68 -0.59 7.09 -3.27
C GLU A 68 0.10 7.32 -4.61
N GLU A 69 1.14 8.16 -4.63
CA GLU A 69 1.94 8.38 -5.84
C GLU A 69 2.76 7.12 -6.19
N ILE A 70 3.40 6.51 -5.20
CA ILE A 70 4.17 5.28 -5.35
C ILE A 70 3.36 4.09 -4.82
N PRO A 71 2.98 3.08 -5.62
CA PRO A 71 2.13 1.96 -5.20
C PRO A 71 2.89 0.89 -4.38
N CYS A 72 3.70 1.32 -3.41
CA CYS A 72 4.51 0.46 -2.55
C CYS A 72 3.71 -0.03 -1.34
N THR A 73 3.63 -1.35 -1.15
CA THR A 73 2.93 -1.98 -0.02
C THR A 73 3.79 -2.18 1.23
N GLY A 74 5.07 -1.78 1.19
CA GLY A 74 5.99 -1.93 2.32
C GLY A 74 6.41 -3.37 2.62
N CYS A 75 6.28 -4.30 1.66
CA CYS A 75 6.58 -5.74 1.86
C CYS A 75 8.06 -6.07 2.15
N ARG A 76 8.98 -5.12 1.88
CA ARG A 76 10.44 -5.24 2.06
C ARG A 76 11.13 -6.37 1.28
N TYR A 77 10.54 -6.91 0.21
CA TYR A 77 11.22 -7.91 -0.64
C TYR A 77 12.43 -7.35 -1.39
N CYS A 78 12.43 -6.04 -1.68
CA CYS A 78 13.57 -5.32 -2.24
C CYS A 78 14.74 -5.12 -1.27
N MET A 79 14.65 -5.62 -0.04
CA MET A 79 15.64 -5.43 1.02
C MET A 79 16.44 -6.73 1.29
N PRO A 80 17.71 -6.63 1.73
CA PRO A 80 18.48 -5.40 1.92
C PRO A 80 19.01 -4.81 0.61
N CYS A 81 19.09 -3.48 0.52
CA CYS A 81 19.79 -2.80 -0.56
C CYS A 81 21.31 -2.81 -0.29
N HIS A 82 22.13 -3.15 -1.30
CA HIS A 82 23.60 -3.14 -1.15
C HIS A 82 24.15 -1.73 -0.85
N ASN A 83 23.45 -0.68 -1.28
CA ASN A 83 23.76 0.73 -0.95
C ASN A 83 23.12 1.20 0.35
N LYS A 84 22.55 0.29 1.16
CA LYS A 84 21.89 0.55 2.45
C LYS A 84 20.58 1.34 2.42
N VAL A 85 20.14 1.83 1.26
CA VAL A 85 18.86 2.55 1.13
C VAL A 85 17.70 1.74 1.71
N ASP A 86 16.94 2.29 2.66
CA ASP A 86 15.66 1.73 3.11
C ASP A 86 14.56 2.14 2.13
N ILE A 87 14.48 1.40 1.02
CA ILE A 87 13.57 1.68 -0.09
C ILE A 87 12.11 1.80 0.38
N PRO A 88 11.55 0.84 1.13
CA PRO A 88 10.18 0.95 1.64
C PRO A 88 9.95 2.18 2.52
N HIS A 89 10.91 2.53 3.37
CA HIS A 89 10.76 3.68 4.26
C HIS A 89 10.81 5.01 3.50
N CYS A 90 11.72 5.14 2.53
CA CYS A 90 11.78 6.30 1.63
C CYS A 90 10.45 6.51 0.89
N PHE A 91 9.91 5.46 0.28
CA PHE A 91 8.62 5.53 -0.43
C PHE A 91 7.45 5.87 0.50
N LYS A 92 7.45 5.33 1.71
CA LYS A 92 6.43 5.67 2.71
C LYS A 92 6.45 7.16 3.06
N GLN A 93 7.62 7.74 3.33
CA GLN A 93 7.72 9.15 3.69
C GLN A 93 7.33 10.05 2.50
N TYR A 94 7.75 9.69 1.29
CA TYR A 94 7.34 10.38 0.06
C TYR A 94 5.81 10.40 -0.12
N ASN A 95 5.16 9.23 -0.03
CA ASN A 95 3.71 9.14 -0.15
C ASN A 95 2.98 9.92 0.94
N ILE A 96 3.46 9.89 2.19
CA ILE A 96 2.88 10.68 3.28
C ILE A 96 2.96 12.17 2.95
N ALA A 97 4.13 12.66 2.56
CA ALA A 97 4.34 14.06 2.22
C ALA A 97 3.42 14.51 1.06
N LYS A 98 3.33 13.70 0.00
CA LYS A 98 2.43 13.94 -1.14
C LYS A 98 0.96 13.89 -0.78
N SER A 99 0.54 12.93 0.05
CA SER A 99 -0.89 12.75 0.41
C SER A 99 -1.47 13.87 1.25
N LEU A 100 -0.61 14.64 1.94
CA LEU A 100 -1.04 15.67 2.86
C LEU A 100 -1.20 17.05 2.20
N ASP A 101 -0.85 17.25 0.92
CA ASP A 101 -0.78 18.56 0.24
C ASP A 101 0.08 19.62 0.99
N TYR A 102 0.78 19.24 2.06
CA TYR A 102 1.62 20.09 2.90
C TYR A 102 3.09 19.82 2.60
N ILE A 103 3.51 20.24 1.41
CA ILE A 103 4.91 20.19 0.95
C ILE A 103 5.81 20.94 1.97
N ASP A 104 5.43 22.15 2.37
CA ASP A 104 6.23 23.06 3.22
C ASP A 104 6.50 22.61 4.67
N LYS A 105 5.92 21.49 5.15
CA LYS A 105 6.06 21.06 6.57
C LYS A 105 6.37 19.57 6.78
N THR A 106 6.51 18.77 5.73
CA THR A 106 6.51 17.30 5.86
C THR A 106 7.85 16.61 5.55
N ALA A 107 8.92 17.36 5.27
CA ALA A 107 10.27 16.78 5.08
C ALA A 107 10.98 16.42 6.41
N ALA A 108 10.68 17.11 7.51
CA ALA A 108 11.35 16.85 8.79
C ALA A 108 11.22 15.39 9.28
N PRO A 109 10.04 14.73 9.19
CA PRO A 109 9.90 13.29 9.47
C PRO A 109 10.83 12.43 8.63
N TYR A 110 11.03 12.71 7.34
CA TYR A 110 11.95 11.93 6.50
C TYR A 110 13.39 12.01 7.04
N PHE A 111 13.88 13.22 7.32
CA PHE A 111 15.24 13.40 7.83
C PHE A 111 15.44 12.91 9.27
N TRP A 112 14.39 12.86 10.07
CA TRP A 112 14.47 12.36 11.45
C TRP A 112 14.29 10.83 11.56
N LEU A 113 13.44 10.24 10.72
CA LEU A 113 13.08 8.81 10.78
C LEU A 113 13.93 7.94 9.85
N VAL A 114 14.50 8.49 8.78
CA VAL A 114 15.36 7.76 7.84
C VAL A 114 16.82 8.15 8.11
N ASN A 115 17.65 7.16 8.46
CA ASN A 115 19.07 7.39 8.72
C ASN A 115 19.77 7.92 7.47
N LYS A 116 20.79 8.75 7.66
CA LYS A 116 21.46 9.45 6.54
C LYS A 116 21.95 8.51 5.43
N ASP A 117 22.47 7.33 5.77
CA ASP A 117 22.94 6.33 4.82
C ASP A 117 21.84 5.40 4.27
N GLU A 118 20.61 5.54 4.75
CA GLU A 118 19.43 4.78 4.29
C GLU A 118 18.50 5.61 3.38
N ARG A 119 18.83 6.89 3.17
CA ARG A 119 18.04 7.83 2.37
C ARG A 119 18.22 7.63 0.87
N ALA A 120 17.32 8.25 0.10
CA ALA A 120 17.38 8.31 -1.36
C ALA A 120 18.73 8.84 -1.89
N ASP A 121 19.43 9.70 -1.15
CA ASP A 121 20.79 10.18 -1.43
C ASP A 121 21.80 9.06 -1.71
N SER A 122 21.61 7.92 -1.05
CA SER A 122 22.52 6.77 -1.14
C SER A 122 22.15 5.84 -2.30
N CYS A 123 21.06 6.11 -3.01
CA CYS A 123 20.65 5.31 -4.16
C CYS A 123 21.56 5.57 -5.37
N THR A 124 22.07 4.51 -5.99
CA THR A 124 22.83 4.59 -7.24
C THR A 124 22.00 4.24 -8.47
N PHE A 125 20.68 4.09 -8.31
CA PHE A 125 19.73 3.75 -9.39
C PHE A 125 20.07 2.47 -10.16
N CYS A 126 20.66 1.46 -9.49
CA CYS A 126 21.16 0.24 -10.15
C CYS A 126 20.06 -0.70 -10.69
N GLY A 127 18.84 -0.63 -10.15
CA GLY A 127 17.70 -1.45 -10.58
C GLY A 127 17.67 -2.89 -10.09
N GLU A 128 18.65 -3.35 -9.30
CA GLU A 128 18.68 -4.73 -8.77
C GLU A 128 17.42 -5.10 -7.96
N CYS A 129 16.83 -4.11 -7.29
CA CYS A 129 15.62 -4.24 -6.49
C CYS A 129 14.34 -4.49 -7.32
N ASN A 130 14.32 -4.14 -8.62
CA ASN A 130 13.13 -4.28 -9.46
C ASN A 130 12.70 -5.75 -9.61
N ILE A 131 13.68 -6.67 -9.72
CA ILE A 131 13.44 -8.11 -9.86
C ILE A 131 12.74 -8.68 -8.62
N GLN A 132 12.98 -8.10 -7.45
CA GLN A 132 12.41 -8.55 -6.17
C GLN A 132 11.04 -7.93 -5.88
N CYS A 133 10.61 -6.92 -6.64
CA CYS A 133 9.39 -6.18 -6.34
C CYS A 133 8.15 -6.91 -6.86
N PRO A 134 7.29 -7.48 -5.97
CA PRO A 134 6.11 -8.21 -6.42
C PRO A 134 5.04 -7.30 -7.04
N GLN A 135 5.16 -5.98 -6.87
CA GLN A 135 4.26 -4.98 -7.43
C GLN A 135 4.72 -4.48 -8.81
N GLY A 136 5.90 -4.91 -9.30
CA GLY A 136 6.44 -4.47 -10.59
C GLY A 136 6.80 -2.98 -10.65
N ILE A 137 7.09 -2.37 -9.51
CA ILE A 137 7.48 -0.95 -9.42
C ILE A 137 8.86 -0.78 -10.04
N ASP A 138 9.03 0.28 -10.85
CA ASP A 138 10.35 0.74 -11.26
C ASP A 138 11.00 1.54 -10.13
N ILE A 139 11.62 0.82 -9.18
CA ILE A 139 12.13 1.39 -7.94
C ILE A 139 13.16 2.49 -8.19
N PRO A 140 14.14 2.37 -9.11
CA PRO A 140 15.05 3.47 -9.45
C PRO A 140 14.35 4.76 -9.86
N ALA A 141 13.40 4.68 -10.80
CA ALA A 141 12.68 5.85 -11.29
C ALA A 141 11.85 6.51 -10.18
N GLU A 142 11.20 5.71 -9.33
CA GLU A 142 10.46 6.25 -8.18
C GLU A 142 11.41 6.81 -7.11
N MET A 143 12.59 6.23 -6.93
CA MET A 143 13.60 6.73 -5.99
C MET A 143 14.20 8.07 -6.44
N GLU A 144 14.31 8.31 -7.75
CA GLU A 144 14.74 9.59 -8.30
C GLU A 144 13.76 10.70 -7.92
N LYS A 145 12.45 10.44 -8.04
CA LYS A 145 11.41 11.36 -7.56
C LYS A 145 11.50 11.62 -6.06
N VAL A 146 11.83 10.61 -5.26
CA VAL A 146 12.02 10.76 -3.81
C VAL A 146 13.25 11.60 -3.51
N PHE A 147 14.36 11.36 -4.22
CA PHE A 147 15.58 12.15 -4.10
C PHE A 147 15.31 13.62 -4.39
N ASP A 148 14.72 13.92 -5.55
CA ASP A 148 14.41 15.29 -6.00
C ASP A 148 13.48 16.00 -5.01
N PHE A 149 12.44 15.33 -4.52
CA PHE A 149 11.46 15.92 -3.61
C PHE A 149 12.07 16.33 -2.26
N PHE A 150 13.03 15.57 -1.74
CA PHE A 150 13.67 15.87 -0.46
C PHE A 150 15.00 16.64 -0.59
N HIS A 151 15.58 16.77 -1.78
CA HIS A 151 16.81 17.56 -2.04
C HIS A 151 16.55 19.01 -2.44
N ASP A 152 15.30 19.41 -2.64
CA ASP A 152 14.98 20.79 -3.00
C ASP A 152 15.50 21.77 -1.91
N GLU A 153 16.05 22.92 -2.34
CA GLU A 153 16.81 23.86 -1.50
C GLU A 153 16.00 24.41 -0.32
N GLU A 154 14.67 24.24 -0.33
CA GLU A 154 13.75 24.67 0.71
C GLU A 154 13.84 23.83 2.00
N TYR A 155 14.48 22.65 1.96
CA TYR A 155 14.56 21.71 3.10
C TYR A 155 15.95 21.52 3.71
N HIS A 156 16.96 22.23 3.21
CA HIS A 156 18.35 22.18 3.68
C HIS A 156 18.78 23.47 4.38
#